data_AF-A0A9P8J2B8-F1
#
_entry.id   AF-A0A9P8J2B8-F1
#
_cell.length_a   1.000
_cell.length_b   1.000
_cell.length_c   1.000
_cell.angle_alpha   90.00
_cell.angle_beta   90.00
_cell.angle_gamma   90.00
#
_symmetry.space_group_name_H-M   'P 1'
#
loop_
_entity.id
_entity.type
_entity.pdbx_description
1 polymer ?
#
loop_
_entity_poly.entity_id
_entity_poly.type
_entity_poly.pdbx_seq_one_letter_code
_entity_poly.pdbx_strand_id
1 'polypeptide(L)'
;RVFGEGKESDRKVLNSIVHPAVRREMYRQMLQAYLKGHWACVLDIPLLFESGWEPLCGTIMVVAVKDAEIQMQRLLARDAHLTEEDARNRVASQWDVRDKAARCLRRGEKAGVVVWNDGDQEQLKREVDRVMEIVREGSPSWWSWLLLLCPPLAVASGTWSYLNGMWVKKSWENEKLKEKAKL
;
A
#
# COMPACT_ATOMS: atom_id res chain seq x y z
N ARG A 1 -3.11 18.99 -16.86
CA ARG A 1 -3.69 17.66 -17.13
C ARG A 1 -2.61 16.80 -17.79
N VAL A 2 -2.03 15.82 -17.08
CA VAL A 2 -0.93 14.96 -17.63
C VAL A 2 -1.47 13.78 -18.46
N PHE A 3 -2.77 13.50 -18.35
CA PHE A 3 -3.46 12.58 -19.25
C PHE A 3 -4.45 13.41 -20.06
N GLY A 4 -4.10 13.65 -21.33
CA GLY A 4 -4.97 14.31 -22.30
C GLY A 4 -6.21 13.47 -22.61
N GLU A 5 -7.09 14.01 -23.45
CA GLU A 5 -8.31 13.40 -23.99
C GLU A 5 -8.02 12.20 -24.93
N GLY A 6 -7.08 11.33 -24.55
CA GLY A 6 -6.75 10.11 -25.30
C GLY A 6 -7.81 9.04 -25.10
N LYS A 7 -8.09 8.28 -26.16
CA LYS A 7 -9.01 7.14 -26.12
C LYS A 7 -8.56 6.14 -25.06
N GLU A 8 -9.50 5.44 -24.45
CA GLU A 8 -9.20 4.44 -23.40
C GLU A 8 -8.23 3.35 -23.87
N SER A 9 -8.19 3.09 -25.18
CA SER A 9 -7.17 2.26 -25.85
C SER A 9 -5.75 2.73 -25.58
N ASP A 10 -5.51 4.04 -25.64
CA ASP A 10 -4.17 4.63 -25.61
C ASP A 10 -3.63 4.61 -24.18
N ARG A 11 -4.51 4.79 -23.19
CA ARG A 11 -4.16 4.62 -21.76
C ARG A 11 -3.81 3.18 -21.44
N LYS A 12 -4.50 2.19 -22.03
CA LYS A 12 -4.18 0.77 -21.85
C LYS A 12 -2.81 0.41 -22.44
N VAL A 13 -2.50 0.91 -23.63
CA VAL A 13 -1.19 0.71 -24.28
C VAL A 13 -0.08 1.40 -23.49
N LEU A 14 -0.30 2.64 -23.04
CA LEU A 14 0.69 3.33 -22.21
C LEU A 14 0.93 2.59 -20.89
N ASN A 15 -0.14 2.17 -20.21
CA ASN A 15 -0.04 1.42 -18.96
C ASN A 15 0.68 0.08 -19.16
N SER A 16 0.48 -0.61 -20.28
CA SER A 16 1.16 -1.89 -20.56
C SER A 16 2.66 -1.74 -20.78
N ILE A 17 3.14 -0.57 -21.23
CA ILE A 17 4.56 -0.25 -21.36
C ILE A 17 5.15 0.24 -20.03
N VAL A 18 4.43 1.11 -19.31
CA VAL A 18 4.93 1.75 -18.09
C VAL A 18 4.97 0.77 -16.91
N HIS A 19 3.95 -0.06 -16.71
CA HIS A 19 3.89 -0.95 -15.54
C HIS A 19 5.07 -1.94 -15.43
N PRO A 20 5.50 -2.62 -16.52
CA PRO A 20 6.68 -3.48 -16.47
C PRO A 20 7.98 -2.72 -16.15
N ALA A 21 8.17 -1.53 -16.73
CA ALA A 21 9.36 -0.71 -16.47
C ALA A 21 9.43 -0.26 -15.01
N VAL A 22 8.31 0.24 -14.47
CA VAL A 22 8.20 0.64 -13.05
C VAL A 22 8.43 -0.56 -12.13
N ARG A 23 7.82 -1.71 -12.44
CA ARG A 23 8.04 -2.95 -11.68
C ARG A 23 9.52 -3.34 -11.62
N ARG A 24 10.20 -3.32 -12.77
CA ARG A 24 11.62 -3.66 -12.86
C ARG A 24 12.49 -2.74 -12.02
N GLU A 25 12.25 -1.43 -12.07
CA GLU A 25 13.02 -0.48 -11.25
C GLU A 25 12.74 -0.63 -9.75
N MET A 26 11.49 -0.88 -9.37
CA MET A 26 11.15 -1.16 -7.96
C MET A 26 11.89 -2.40 -7.45
N TYR A 27 11.86 -3.51 -8.20
CA TYR A 27 12.62 -4.71 -7.82
C TYR A 27 14.13 -4.46 -7.74
N ARG A 28 14.68 -3.67 -8.66
CA ARG A 28 16.10 -3.31 -8.64
C ARG A 28 16.45 -2.53 -7.38
N GLN A 29 15.65 -1.54 -7.01
CA GLN A 29 15.86 -0.74 -5.80
C GLN A 29 15.68 -1.57 -4.52
N MET A 30 14.68 -2.45 -4.47
CA MET A 30 14.48 -3.37 -3.34
C MET A 30 15.69 -4.30 -3.16
N LEU A 31 16.18 -4.90 -4.25
CA LEU A 31 17.34 -5.78 -4.20
C LEU A 31 18.60 -5.02 -3.78
N GLN A 32 18.80 -3.80 -4.29
CA GLN A 32 19.91 -2.95 -3.87
C GLN A 32 19.83 -2.60 -2.39
N ALA A 33 18.63 -2.30 -1.87
CA ALA A 33 18.46 -1.99 -0.47
C ALA A 33 18.76 -3.20 0.43
N TYR A 34 18.31 -4.38 0.00
CA TYR A 34 18.62 -5.65 0.64
C TYR A 34 20.14 -5.92 0.67
N LEU A 35 20.83 -5.79 -0.47
CA LEU A 35 22.28 -6.03 -0.56
C LEU A 35 23.11 -5.04 0.27
N LYS A 36 22.59 -3.82 0.49
CA LYS A 36 23.20 -2.83 1.38
C LYS A 36 22.98 -3.12 2.88
N GLY A 37 22.22 -4.16 3.21
CA GLY A 37 21.89 -4.52 4.59
C GLY A 37 20.92 -3.56 5.26
N HIS A 38 20.10 -2.82 4.49
CA HIS A 38 19.05 -2.01 5.08
C HIS A 38 18.01 -2.90 5.77
N TRP A 39 17.62 -2.49 6.98
CA TRP A 39 16.63 -3.22 7.78
C TRP A 39 15.24 -3.27 7.12
N ALA A 40 14.84 -2.18 6.45
CA ALA A 40 13.54 -2.05 5.79
C ALA A 40 13.62 -1.19 4.52
N CYS A 41 12.66 -1.40 3.61
CA CYS A 41 12.44 -0.58 2.42
C CYS A 41 10.95 -0.16 2.41
N VAL A 42 10.68 1.14 2.30
CA VAL A 42 9.32 1.67 2.25
C VAL A 42 8.92 1.88 0.80
N LEU A 43 7.86 1.18 0.38
CA LEU A 43 7.27 1.33 -0.96
C LEU A 43 6.04 2.23 -0.86
N ASP A 44 6.13 3.45 -1.37
CA ASP A 44 5.00 4.35 -1.49
C ASP A 44 4.21 4.04 -2.76
N ILE A 45 3.07 3.34 -2.61
CA ILE A 45 2.23 2.87 -3.72
C ILE A 45 0.79 3.34 -3.50
N PRO A 46 0.34 4.44 -4.15
CA PRO A 46 -1.01 4.99 -3.96
C PRO A 46 -2.15 4.01 -4.30
N LEU A 47 -1.90 3.13 -5.27
CA LEU A 47 -2.85 2.14 -5.77
C LEU A 47 -2.41 0.70 -5.39
N LEU A 48 -1.86 0.52 -4.20
CA LEU A 48 -1.27 -0.75 -3.73
C LEU A 48 -2.18 -1.97 -3.97
N PHE A 49 -3.45 -1.84 -3.61
CA PHE A 49 -4.44 -2.90 -3.67
C PHE A 49 -4.90 -3.17 -5.11
N GLU A 50 -5.09 -2.11 -5.89
CA GLU A 50 -5.55 -2.12 -7.27
C GLU A 50 -4.47 -2.65 -8.22
N SER A 51 -3.21 -2.36 -7.94
CA SER A 51 -2.05 -2.78 -8.74
C SER A 51 -1.50 -4.16 -8.36
N GLY A 52 -2.05 -4.77 -7.31
CA GLY A 52 -1.77 -6.15 -6.91
C GLY A 52 -0.41 -6.38 -6.25
N TRP A 53 0.20 -5.33 -5.70
CA TRP A 53 1.52 -5.41 -5.05
C TRP A 53 1.48 -5.94 -3.62
N GLU A 54 0.29 -6.04 -3.01
CA GLU A 54 0.13 -6.49 -1.62
C GLU A 54 0.90 -7.76 -1.27
N PRO A 55 0.97 -8.82 -2.10
CA PRO A 55 1.67 -10.04 -1.71
C PRO A 55 3.19 -9.83 -1.58
N LEU A 56 3.76 -8.82 -2.22
CA LEU A 56 5.20 -8.52 -2.14
C LEU A 56 5.58 -7.74 -0.88
N CYS A 57 4.62 -7.12 -0.20
CA CYS A 57 4.86 -6.36 1.00
C CYS A 57 4.75 -7.28 2.24
N GLY A 58 5.79 -7.30 3.08
CA GLY A 58 5.73 -8.01 4.37
C GLY A 58 4.76 -7.34 5.35
N THR A 59 4.85 -6.01 5.45
CA THR A 59 3.93 -5.17 6.21
C THR A 59 3.31 -4.12 5.29
N ILE A 60 2.01 -3.89 5.44
CA ILE A 60 1.27 -2.83 4.75
C ILE A 60 0.84 -1.80 5.77
N MET A 61 1.11 -0.53 5.47
CA MET A 61 0.62 0.61 6.22
C MET A 61 -0.34 1.42 5.36
N VAL A 62 -1.55 1.65 5.86
CA VAL A 62 -2.54 2.52 5.20
C VAL A 62 -2.74 3.75 6.06
N VAL A 63 -2.51 4.92 5.47
CA VAL A 63 -2.91 6.19 6.08
C VAL A 63 -4.36 6.44 5.70
N ALA A 64 -5.25 6.45 6.69
CA ALA A 64 -6.68 6.55 6.51
C ALA A 64 -7.26 7.76 7.23
N VAL A 65 -8.37 8.27 6.71
CA VAL A 65 -9.19 9.30 7.37
C VAL A 65 -10.58 8.69 7.53
N LYS A 66 -11.18 8.84 8.72
CA LYS A 66 -12.53 8.33 9.00
C LYS A 66 -13.58 9.23 8.38
N ASP A 67 -13.34 10.53 8.45
CA ASP A 67 -14.22 11.56 7.91
C ASP A 67 -13.86 11.94 6.47
N ALA A 68 -14.80 11.69 5.56
CA ALA A 68 -14.65 12.04 4.15
C ALA A 68 -14.61 13.57 3.93
N GLU A 69 -15.25 14.35 4.81
CA GLU A 69 -15.21 15.81 4.73
C GLU A 69 -13.81 16.34 5.02
N ILE A 70 -13.13 15.81 6.05
CA ILE A 70 -11.74 16.15 6.37
C ILE A 70 -10.81 15.80 5.19
N GLN A 71 -11.01 14.62 4.57
CA GLN A 71 -10.25 14.23 3.38
C GLN A 71 -10.44 15.24 2.24
N MET A 72 -11.68 15.66 1.98
CA MET A 72 -12.01 16.60 0.91
C MET A 72 -11.45 18.00 1.17
N GLN A 73 -11.63 18.52 2.39
CA GLN A 73 -11.09 19.81 2.81
C GLN A 73 -9.57 19.88 2.64
N ARG A 74 -8.85 18.83 3.07
CA ARG A 74 -7.39 18.77 2.92
C ARG A 74 -6.96 18.66 1.45
N LEU A 75 -7.70 17.91 0.64
CA LEU A 75 -7.42 17.78 -0.80
C LEU A 75 -7.56 19.12 -1.50
N LEU A 76 -8.64 19.87 -1.23
CA LEU A 76 -8.88 21.20 -1.81
C LEU A 76 -7.88 22.24 -1.29
N ALA A 77 -7.51 22.19 -0.01
CA ALA A 77 -6.51 23.10 0.56
C ALA A 77 -5.12 22.88 -0.04
N ARG A 78 -4.73 21.61 -0.30
CA ARG A 78 -3.44 21.27 -0.92
C ARG A 78 -3.43 21.58 -2.41
N ASP A 79 -4.49 21.18 -3.10
CA ASP A 79 -4.62 21.28 -4.55
C ASP A 79 -5.64 22.36 -4.90
N ALA A 80 -5.34 23.62 -4.58
CA ALA A 80 -6.23 24.77 -4.78
C ALA A 80 -6.66 25.02 -6.24
N HIS A 81 -6.03 24.33 -7.20
CA HIS A 81 -6.39 24.36 -8.62
C HIS A 81 -7.54 23.40 -8.98
N LEU A 82 -8.01 22.56 -8.04
CA LEU A 82 -9.11 21.63 -8.26
C LEU A 82 -10.44 22.26 -7.93
N THR A 83 -11.43 22.02 -8.78
CA THR A 83 -12.83 22.22 -8.40
C THR A 83 -13.24 21.12 -7.42
N GLU A 84 -14.27 21.40 -6.62
CA GLU A 84 -14.85 20.41 -5.71
C GLU A 84 -15.32 19.15 -6.46
N GLU A 85 -15.88 19.33 -7.65
CA GLU A 85 -16.32 18.23 -8.50
C GLU A 85 -15.14 17.36 -9.01
N ASP A 86 -14.04 17.98 -9.44
CA ASP A 86 -12.83 17.25 -9.82
C ASP A 86 -12.22 16.49 -8.63
N ALA A 87 -12.23 17.09 -7.44
CA ALA A 87 -11.75 16.46 -6.22
C ALA A 87 -12.61 15.25 -5.83
N ARG A 88 -13.94 15.37 -5.89
CA ARG A 88 -14.88 14.25 -5.67
C ARG A 88 -14.69 13.13 -6.69
N ASN A 89 -14.55 13.47 -7.98
CA ASN A 89 -14.31 12.48 -9.03
C ASN A 89 -12.99 11.72 -8.83
N ARG A 90 -11.93 12.41 -8.36
CA ARG A 90 -10.66 11.76 -8.02
C ARG A 90 -10.79 10.78 -6.86
N VAL A 91 -11.46 11.19 -5.78
CA VAL A 91 -11.69 10.30 -4.63
C VAL A 91 -12.54 9.09 -5.03
N ALA A 92 -13.61 9.32 -5.80
CA ALA A 92 -14.50 8.26 -6.28
C ALA A 92 -13.84 7.29 -7.28
N SER A 93 -12.81 7.74 -8.02
CA SER A 93 -12.06 6.88 -8.95
C SER A 93 -11.15 5.86 -8.25
N GLN A 94 -10.91 6.03 -6.95
CA GLN A 94 -10.09 5.15 -6.14
C GLN A 94 -10.95 4.33 -5.17
N TRP A 95 -10.40 3.25 -4.64
CA TRP A 95 -11.08 2.51 -3.57
C TRP A 95 -11.27 3.41 -2.34
N ASP A 96 -12.41 3.24 -1.66
CA ASP A 96 -12.69 3.91 -0.38
C ASP A 96 -11.54 3.62 0.59
N VAL A 97 -11.06 4.66 1.24
CA VAL A 97 -9.92 4.60 2.15
C VAL A 97 -10.21 3.66 3.34
N ARG A 98 -11.48 3.53 3.75
CA ARG A 98 -11.94 2.62 4.80
C ARG A 98 -11.91 1.17 4.33
N ASP A 99 -12.23 0.89 3.07
CA ASP A 99 -12.07 -0.45 2.51
C ASP A 99 -10.59 -0.85 2.43
N LYS A 100 -9.71 0.10 2.06
CA LYS A 100 -8.25 -0.10 2.10
C LYS A 100 -7.78 -0.39 3.53
N ALA A 101 -8.28 0.34 4.51
CA ALA A 101 -7.96 0.14 5.93
C ALA A 101 -8.44 -1.24 6.43
N ALA A 102 -9.68 -1.64 6.13
CA ALA A 102 -10.22 -2.93 6.53
C ALA A 102 -9.45 -4.10 5.90
N ARG A 103 -9.11 -3.99 4.61
CA ARG A 103 -8.29 -4.98 3.90
C ARG A 103 -6.86 -5.02 4.46
N CYS A 104 -6.31 -3.89 4.86
CA CYS A 104 -5.01 -3.82 5.52
C CYS A 104 -5.03 -4.58 6.85
N LEU A 105 -5.98 -4.28 7.75
CA LEU A 105 -6.11 -4.92 9.06
C LEU A 105 -6.29 -6.45 8.98
N ARG A 106 -6.87 -6.96 7.89
CA ARG A 106 -7.01 -8.40 7.64
C ARG A 106 -5.69 -9.17 7.63
N ARG A 107 -4.56 -8.50 7.36
CA ARG A 107 -3.23 -9.11 7.39
C ARG A 107 -2.75 -9.46 8.80
N GLY A 108 -3.45 -8.98 9.83
CA GLY A 108 -3.12 -9.18 11.23
C GLY A 108 -2.31 -8.03 11.81
N GLU A 109 -2.26 -7.97 13.14
CA GLU A 109 -1.78 -6.82 13.92
C GLU A 109 -0.36 -6.37 13.59
N LYS A 110 0.51 -7.30 13.15
CA LYS A 110 1.93 -7.02 12.84
C LYS A 110 2.22 -6.77 11.35
N ALA A 111 1.30 -7.16 10.46
CA ALA A 111 1.49 -7.11 9.02
C ALA A 111 0.53 -6.15 8.30
N GLY A 112 -0.49 -5.65 9.00
CA GLY A 112 -1.46 -4.70 8.50
C GLY A 112 -1.75 -3.63 9.54
N VAL A 113 -1.24 -2.43 9.32
CA VAL A 113 -1.32 -1.31 10.27
C VAL A 113 -2.01 -0.12 9.62
N VAL A 114 -2.89 0.54 10.37
CA VAL A 114 -3.64 1.71 9.90
C VAL A 114 -3.26 2.91 10.74
N VAL A 115 -2.89 3.99 10.07
CA VAL A 115 -2.60 5.29 10.67
C VAL A 115 -3.79 6.19 10.41
N TRP A 116 -4.54 6.52 11.46
CA TRP A 116 -5.69 7.41 11.36
C TRP A 116 -5.22 8.87 11.39
N ASN A 117 -5.47 9.59 10.29
CA ASN A 117 -5.03 10.96 10.08
C ASN A 117 -6.20 11.94 10.15
N ASP A 118 -7.07 11.80 11.15
CA ASP A 118 -8.19 12.72 11.40
C ASP A 118 -7.73 14.00 12.10
N GLY A 119 -6.64 13.91 12.89
CA GLY A 119 -6.12 14.96 13.74
C GLY A 119 -5.07 15.86 13.11
N ASP A 120 -4.36 16.61 13.96
CA ASP A 120 -3.24 17.48 13.58
C ASP A 120 -1.94 16.70 13.27
N GLN A 121 -0.89 17.43 12.88
CA GLN A 121 0.41 16.86 12.53
C GLN A 121 1.11 16.17 13.73
N GLU A 122 0.89 16.63 14.96
CA GLU A 122 1.48 16.01 16.15
C GLU A 122 0.79 14.69 16.49
N GLN A 123 -0.53 14.62 16.32
CA GLN A 123 -1.30 13.38 16.44
C GLN A 123 -0.85 12.39 15.36
N LEU A 124 -0.70 12.83 14.11
CA LEU A 124 -0.19 11.98 13.03
C LEU A 124 1.20 11.45 13.36
N LYS A 125 2.10 12.30 13.88
CA LYS A 125 3.45 11.87 14.27
C LYS A 125 3.40 10.78 15.36
N ARG A 126 2.59 10.98 16.41
CA ARG A 126 2.40 9.98 17.48
C ARG A 126 1.84 8.65 16.95
N GLU A 127 0.88 8.71 16.03
CA GLU A 127 0.30 7.51 15.41
C GLU A 127 1.32 6.77 14.55
N VAL A 128 2.15 7.48 13.79
CA VAL A 128 3.25 6.90 13.02
C VAL A 128 4.28 6.27 13.94
N ASP A 129 4.68 6.95 15.02
CA ASP A 129 5.66 6.44 15.99
C ASP A 129 5.15 5.12 16.61
N ARG A 130 3.88 5.07 17.06
CA ARG A 130 3.24 3.84 17.55
C ARG A 130 3.27 2.71 16.52
N VAL A 131 2.91 3.01 15.27
CA VAL A 131 2.93 2.01 14.21
C VAL A 131 4.35 1.51 13.93
N MET A 132 5.34 2.39 13.97
CA MET A 132 6.74 2.01 13.78
C MET A 132 7.28 1.12 14.91
N GLU A 133 6.79 1.26 16.14
CA GLU A 133 7.09 0.34 17.24
C GLU A 133 6.60 -1.09 16.91
N ILE A 134 5.34 -1.23 16.49
CA ILE A 134 4.76 -2.52 16.09
C ILE A 134 5.59 -3.18 14.97
N VAL A 135 6.00 -2.38 13.97
CA VAL A 135 6.83 -2.87 12.85
C VAL A 135 8.20 -3.33 13.32
N ARG A 136 8.83 -2.59 14.25
CA ARG A 136 10.14 -2.95 14.83
C ARG A 136 10.08 -4.21 15.68
N GLU A 137 9.02 -4.39 16.47
CA GLU A 137 8.79 -5.61 17.24
C GLU A 137 8.55 -6.83 16.35
N GLY A 138 7.89 -6.64 15.21
CA GLY A 138 7.64 -7.70 14.24
C GLY A 138 8.86 -8.10 13.40
N SER A 139 9.86 -7.22 13.28
CA SER A 139 11.05 -7.44 12.44
C SER A 139 12.32 -6.98 13.17
N PRO A 140 12.96 -7.86 13.95
CA PRO A 140 14.22 -7.53 14.62
C PRO A 140 15.35 -7.25 13.62
N SER A 141 16.23 -6.29 13.93
CA SER A 141 17.36 -5.93 13.03
C SER A 141 18.30 -7.09 12.73
N TRP A 142 18.52 -7.99 13.69
CA TRP A 142 19.34 -9.20 13.50
C TRP A 142 18.75 -10.16 12.45
N TRP A 143 17.43 -10.16 12.26
CA TRP A 143 16.76 -10.99 11.26
C TRP A 143 17.17 -10.58 9.85
N SER A 144 17.25 -9.27 9.56
CA SER A 144 17.71 -8.76 8.27
C SER A 144 19.16 -9.19 7.96
N TRP A 145 20.04 -9.18 8.96
CA TRP A 145 21.41 -9.67 8.81
C TRP A 145 21.47 -11.18 8.58
N LEU A 146 20.65 -11.96 9.28
CA LEU A 146 20.57 -13.40 9.08
C LEU A 146 20.11 -13.74 7.65
N LEU A 147 19.07 -13.06 7.14
CA LEU A 147 18.60 -13.25 5.77
C LEU A 147 19.70 -12.88 4.78
N LEU A 148 20.41 -11.76 5.00
CA LEU A 148 21.53 -11.33 4.14
C LEU A 148 22.65 -12.37 4.08
N LEU A 149 23.02 -12.95 5.23
CA LEU A 149 24.09 -13.94 5.35
C LEU A 149 23.66 -15.34 4.86
N CYS A 150 22.36 -15.63 4.79
CA CYS A 150 21.82 -16.90 4.33
C CYS A 150 20.80 -16.70 3.19
N PRO A 151 21.24 -16.53 1.94
CA PRO A 151 20.36 -16.29 0.79
C PRO A 151 19.26 -17.35 0.59
N PRO A 152 19.49 -18.67 0.80
CA PRO A 152 18.42 -19.66 0.72
C PRO A 152 17.30 -19.41 1.74
N LEU A 153 17.65 -19.00 2.96
CA LEU A 153 16.68 -18.64 4.00
C LEU A 153 15.91 -17.37 3.62
N ALA A 154 16.58 -16.38 3.02
CA ALA A 154 15.94 -15.19 2.50
C ALA A 154 14.90 -15.50 1.42
N VAL A 155 15.25 -16.36 0.46
CA VAL A 155 14.32 -16.81 -0.59
C VAL A 155 13.15 -17.57 0.00
N ALA A 156 13.39 -18.49 0.94
CA ALA A 156 12.32 -19.23 1.61
C ALA A 156 11.38 -18.29 2.40
N SER A 157 11.93 -17.36 3.18
CA SER A 157 11.18 -16.38 3.95
C SER A 157 10.36 -15.44 3.05
N GLY A 158 10.96 -14.93 1.98
CA GLY A 158 10.28 -14.09 0.99
C GLY A 158 9.17 -14.84 0.26
N THR A 159 9.41 -16.09 -0.14
CA THR A 159 8.41 -16.94 -0.78
C THR A 159 7.24 -17.22 0.16
N TRP A 160 7.52 -17.54 1.43
CA TRP A 160 6.49 -17.73 2.45
C TRP A 160 5.64 -16.47 2.65
N SER A 161 6.28 -15.31 2.80
CA SER A 161 5.58 -14.01 2.92
C SER A 161 4.67 -13.74 1.71
N TYR A 162 5.17 -14.02 0.50
CA TYR A 162 4.41 -13.87 -0.73
C TYR A 162 3.20 -14.81 -0.82
N LEU A 163 3.38 -16.10 -0.52
CA LEU A 163 2.29 -17.08 -0.51
C LEU A 163 1.22 -16.71 0.52
N ASN A 164 1.64 -16.30 1.73
CA ASN A 164 0.72 -15.84 2.77
C ASN A 164 -0.06 -14.60 2.33
N GLY A 165 0.63 -13.60 1.74
CA GLY A 165 -0.02 -12.41 1.19
C GLY A 165 -1.03 -12.73 0.08
N MET A 166 -0.71 -13.67 -0.81
CA MET A 166 -1.65 -14.15 -1.83
C MET A 166 -2.87 -14.84 -1.21
N TRP A 167 -2.67 -15.64 -0.17
CA TRP A 167 -3.77 -16.32 0.52
C TRP A 167 -4.70 -15.33 1.22
N VAL A 168 -4.15 -14.34 1.94
CA VAL A 168 -4.93 -13.27 2.58
C VAL A 168 -5.72 -12.46 1.53
N LYS A 169 -5.09 -12.13 0.40
CA LYS A 169 -5.77 -11.46 -0.71
C LYS A 169 -6.94 -12.29 -1.23
N LYS A 170 -6.72 -13.57 -1.53
CA LYS A 170 -7.74 -14.47 -2.08
C LYS A 170 -8.91 -14.69 -1.11
N SER A 171 -8.63 -14.79 0.19
CA SER A 171 -9.69 -14.96 1.20
C SER A 171 -10.58 -13.72 1.29
N TRP A 172 -9.99 -12.52 1.26
CA TRP A 172 -10.73 -11.24 1.20
C TRP A 172 -11.62 -11.15 -0.03
N GLU A 173 -11.09 -11.45 -1.22
CA GLU A 173 -11.86 -11.43 -2.47
C GLU A 173 -13.04 -12.40 -2.43
N ASN A 174 -12.83 -13.62 -1.94
CA ASN A 174 -13.89 -14.61 -1.79
C ASN A 174 -14.99 -14.18 -0.82
N GLU A 175 -14.63 -13.50 0.27
CA GLU A 175 -15.59 -12.99 1.26
C GLU A 175 -16.44 -11.87 0.66
N LYS A 176 -15.82 -10.91 -0.02
CA LYS A 176 -16.53 -9.84 -0.73
C LYS A 176 -17.45 -10.37 -1.84
N LEU A 177 -17.04 -11.42 -2.54
CA LEU A 177 -17.90 -12.10 -3.52
C LEU A 177 -19.12 -12.74 -2.84
N LYS A 178 -18.94 -13.39 -1.67
CA LYS A 178 -20.03 -13.98 -0.90
C LYS A 178 -20.99 -12.92 -0.33
N GLU A 179 -20.48 -11.79 0.16
CA GLU A 179 -21.30 -10.66 0.61
C GLU A 179 -22.17 -10.12 -0.54
N LYS A 180 -21.57 -9.92 -1.71
CA LYS A 180 -22.30 -9.48 -2.91
C LYS A 180 -23.34 -10.49 -3.39
N ALA A 181 -23.07 -11.78 -3.24
CA ALA A 181 -24.01 -12.84 -3.63
C ALA A 181 -25.19 -13.01 -2.65
N LYS A 182 -25.12 -12.41 -1.46
CA LYS A 182 -26.19 -12.42 -0.45
C LYS A 182 -27.12 -11.20 -0.53
N LEU A 183 -26.72 -10.17 -1.27
CA LEU A 183 -27.49 -8.95 -1.55
C LEU A 183 -28.31 -9.13 -2.82
#